data_AF-Q05HC2-F1
#
_entry.id   AF-Q05HC2-F1
#
_cell.length_a   1.000
_cell.length_b   1.000
_cell.length_c   1.000
_cell.angle_alpha   90.00
_cell.angle_beta   90.00
_cell.angle_gamma   90.00
#
_symmetry.space_group_name_H-M   'P 1'
#
loop_
_entity.id
_entity.type
_entity.pdbx_description
1 polymer ?
#
loop_
_entity_poly.entity_id
_entity_poly.type
_entity_poly.pdbx_seq_one_letter_code
_entity_poly.pdbx_strand_id
1 'polypeptide(L)'
;MTVAQYVVRLAVEAVTVVNATDYGRAIYDLATRRALITVGEDMVNIAYDAPVDMSPSEQIEDAERRLFELAETGRYDGGFESFNDAVKTAVDMANAAYMRDGHLSGISTGLRDLDRRMGGLQPSDLIVLAGRPGMGKTSLATNIAFNIAEAYVPAQ
;
A
#
# COMPACT_ATOMS: atom_id res chain seq x y z
N MET A 1 -17.88 -15.21 -32.42
CA MET A 1 -16.53 -14.80 -31.97
C MET A 1 -15.85 -16.00 -31.37
N THR A 2 -14.63 -16.31 -31.79
CA THR A 2 -13.77 -17.25 -31.08
C THR A 2 -13.16 -16.58 -29.84
N VAL A 3 -12.72 -17.36 -28.85
CA VAL A 3 -12.02 -16.83 -27.66
C VAL A 3 -10.83 -15.97 -28.07
N ALA A 4 -10.08 -16.40 -29.10
CA ALA A 4 -8.97 -15.64 -29.66
C ALA A 4 -9.40 -14.27 -30.20
N GLN A 5 -10.51 -14.20 -30.95
CA GLN A 5 -11.06 -12.94 -31.46
C GLN A 5 -11.51 -12.00 -30.33
N TYR A 6 -12.06 -12.55 -29.24
CA TYR A 6 -12.50 -11.77 -28.08
C TYR A 6 -11.33 -11.14 -27.32
N VAL A 7 -10.26 -11.91 -27.07
CA VAL A 7 -9.06 -11.41 -26.37
C VAL A 7 -8.32 -10.36 -27.21
N VAL A 8 -8.21 -10.57 -28.53
CA VAL A 8 -7.60 -9.58 -29.44
C VAL A 8 -8.39 -8.26 -29.41
N ARG A 9 -9.72 -8.33 -29.36
CA ARG A 9 -10.57 -7.13 -29.26
C ARG A 9 -10.33 -6.38 -27.93
N LEU A 10 -10.28 -7.08 -26.81
CA LEU A 10 -9.98 -6.47 -25.50
C LEU A 10 -8.61 -5.78 -25.50
N ALA A 11 -7.59 -6.41 -26.08
CA ALA A 11 -6.24 -5.84 -26.14
C ALA A 11 -6.20 -4.54 -26.98
N VAL A 12 -6.99 -4.45 -28.05
CA VAL A 12 -7.10 -3.26 -28.90
C VAL A 12 -7.90 -2.13 -28.23
N GLU A 13 -8.95 -2.46 -27.47
CA GLU A 13 -9.76 -1.46 -26.77
C GLU A 13 -9.08 -0.95 -25.47
N ALA A 14 -8.21 -1.76 -24.83
CA ALA A 14 -7.53 -1.42 -23.58
C ALA A 14 -6.26 -0.54 -23.72
N VAL A 15 -5.96 -0.04 -24.93
CA VAL A 15 -4.67 0.61 -25.27
C VAL A 15 -4.35 1.87 -24.44
N THR A 16 -5.34 2.47 -23.77
CA THR A 16 -5.10 3.60 -22.85
C THR A 16 -5.02 3.14 -21.38
N VAL A 17 -3.88 2.56 -20.98
CA VAL A 17 -3.61 2.05 -19.60
C VAL A 17 -3.52 3.17 -18.54
N VAL A 18 -3.65 4.43 -18.94
CA VAL A 18 -3.54 5.60 -18.03
C VAL A 18 -4.60 5.57 -16.91
N ASN A 19 -5.79 5.00 -17.17
CA ASN A 19 -6.92 5.02 -16.23
C ASN A 19 -7.29 3.63 -15.70
N ALA A 20 -6.37 2.65 -15.74
CA ALA A 20 -6.65 1.28 -15.27
C ALA A 20 -7.18 1.25 -13.83
N THR A 21 -6.67 2.13 -12.97
CA THR A 21 -7.13 2.29 -11.58
C THR A 21 -8.58 2.79 -11.51
N ASP A 22 -8.98 3.73 -12.37
CA ASP A 22 -10.34 4.27 -12.39
C ASP A 22 -11.35 3.23 -12.87
N TYR A 23 -10.99 2.46 -13.92
CA TYR A 23 -11.82 1.34 -14.38
C TYR A 23 -11.92 0.24 -13.32
N GLY A 24 -10.81 -0.09 -12.65
CA GLY A 24 -10.79 -1.03 -11.52
C GLY A 24 -11.72 -0.58 -10.40
N ARG A 25 -11.66 0.71 -10.01
CA ARG A 25 -12.56 1.29 -9.01
C ARG A 25 -14.01 1.24 -9.46
N ALA A 26 -14.33 1.60 -10.71
CA ALA A 26 -15.70 1.54 -11.21
C ALA A 26 -16.28 0.11 -11.18
N ILE A 27 -15.49 -0.89 -11.56
CA ILE A 27 -15.89 -2.31 -11.49
C ILE A 27 -16.12 -2.73 -10.03
N TYR A 28 -15.20 -2.35 -9.13
CA TYR A 28 -15.28 -2.63 -7.71
C TYR A 28 -16.54 -2.01 -7.06
N ASP A 29 -16.82 -0.74 -7.34
CA ASP A 29 -17.99 -0.03 -6.82
C ASP A 29 -19.29 -0.70 -7.30
N LEU A 30 -19.35 -1.08 -8.58
CA LEU A 30 -20.49 -1.80 -9.14
C LEU A 30 -20.66 -3.20 -8.53
N ALA A 31 -19.56 -3.90 -8.24
CA ALA A 31 -19.61 -5.21 -7.57
C ALA A 31 -20.12 -5.08 -6.13
N THR A 32 -19.64 -4.08 -5.40
CA THR A 32 -20.09 -3.78 -4.02
C THR A 32 -21.58 -3.44 -3.98
N ARG A 33 -22.07 -2.64 -4.94
CA ARG A 33 -23.51 -2.35 -5.06
C ARG A 33 -24.34 -3.60 -5.29
N ARG A 34 -23.86 -4.54 -6.13
CA ARG A 34 -24.55 -5.81 -6.34
C ARG A 34 -24.59 -6.65 -5.06
N ALA A 35 -23.48 -6.71 -4.32
CA ALA A 35 -23.44 -7.43 -3.05
C ALA A 35 -24.40 -6.82 -2.01
N LEU A 36 -24.48 -5.48 -1.93
CA LEU A 36 -25.47 -4.80 -1.08
C LEU A 36 -26.91 -5.15 -1.45
N ILE A 37 -27.22 -5.23 -2.75
CA ILE A 37 -28.54 -5.65 -3.22
C ILE A 37 -28.83 -7.07 -2.75
N THR A 38 -27.89 -8.01 -2.92
CA THR A 38 -28.04 -9.40 -2.47
C THR A 38 -28.28 -9.50 -0.96
N VAL A 39 -27.53 -8.77 -0.14
CA VAL A 39 -27.76 -8.74 1.32
C VAL A 39 -29.17 -8.23 1.64
N GLY A 40 -29.62 -7.17 0.97
CA GLY A 40 -30.97 -6.64 1.17
C GLY A 40 -32.07 -7.61 0.74
N GLU A 41 -31.91 -8.29 -0.40
CA GLU A 41 -32.84 -9.32 -0.88
C GLU A 41 -32.93 -10.49 0.11
N ASP A 42 -31.79 -10.97 0.61
CA ASP A 42 -31.74 -12.05 1.59
C ASP A 42 -32.42 -11.66 2.91
N MET A 43 -32.18 -10.43 3.40
CA MET A 43 -32.85 -9.91 4.59
C MET A 43 -34.37 -9.90 4.43
N VAL A 44 -34.87 -9.46 3.26
CA VAL A 44 -36.32 -9.45 2.97
C VAL A 44 -36.87 -10.88 2.94
N ASN A 45 -36.18 -11.80 2.26
CA ASN A 45 -36.61 -13.19 2.15
C ASN A 45 -36.67 -13.89 3.51
N ILE A 46 -35.64 -13.72 4.34
CA ILE A 46 -35.58 -14.30 5.69
C ILE A 46 -36.67 -13.71 6.59
N ALA A 47 -36.95 -12.41 6.49
CA ALA A 47 -37.99 -11.77 7.30
C ALA A 47 -39.41 -12.23 6.91
N TYR A 48 -39.65 -12.53 5.62
CA TYR A 48 -40.93 -13.03 5.12
C TYR A 48 -41.17 -14.51 5.43
N ASP A 49 -40.13 -15.35 5.30
CA ASP A 49 -40.20 -16.80 5.50
C ASP A 49 -39.19 -17.22 6.59
N ALA A 50 -39.36 -16.64 7.78
CA ALA A 50 -38.45 -16.85 8.89
C ALA A 50 -38.50 -18.31 9.37
N PRO A 51 -37.34 -18.99 9.49
CA PRO A 51 -37.27 -20.30 10.14
C PRO A 51 -37.82 -20.22 11.56
N VAL A 52 -38.51 -21.28 12.00
CA VAL A 52 -39.16 -21.35 13.34
C VAL A 52 -38.15 -21.08 14.47
N ASP A 53 -36.89 -21.43 14.26
CA ASP A 53 -35.83 -21.38 15.25
C ASP A 53 -34.99 -20.08 15.18
N MET A 54 -35.34 -19.15 14.27
CA MET A 54 -34.56 -17.92 14.04
C MET A 54 -35.32 -16.70 14.55
N SER A 55 -34.94 -16.25 15.74
CA SER A 55 -35.50 -15.06 16.36
C SER A 55 -35.18 -13.78 15.55
N PRO A 56 -35.99 -12.71 15.67
CA PRO A 56 -35.70 -11.43 15.02
C PRO A 56 -34.32 -10.86 15.39
N SER A 57 -33.83 -11.11 16.61
CA SER A 57 -32.50 -10.68 17.04
C SER A 57 -31.38 -11.39 16.27
N GLU A 58 -31.53 -12.69 16.01
CA GLU A 58 -30.55 -13.45 15.22
C GLU A 58 -30.58 -13.04 13.74
N GLN A 59 -31.73 -12.62 13.21
CA GLN A 59 -31.83 -12.06 11.85
C GLN A 59 -31.07 -10.74 11.72
N ILE A 60 -31.13 -9.88 12.74
CA ILE A 60 -30.36 -8.64 12.80
C ILE A 60 -28.86 -8.95 12.86
N GLU A 61 -28.45 -9.87 13.73
CA GLU A 61 -27.03 -10.26 13.87
C GLU A 61 -26.47 -10.85 12.57
N ASP A 62 -27.24 -11.68 11.86
CA ASP A 62 -26.84 -12.23 10.56
C ASP A 62 -26.66 -11.12 9.50
N ALA A 63 -27.59 -10.17 9.44
CA ALA A 63 -27.49 -9.02 8.53
C ALA A 63 -26.27 -8.14 8.83
N GLU A 64 -26.02 -7.85 10.10
CA GLU A 64 -24.84 -7.08 10.54
C GLU A 64 -23.54 -7.79 10.16
N ARG A 65 -23.44 -9.09 10.38
CA ARG A 65 -22.28 -9.90 9.98
C ARG A 65 -22.02 -9.83 8.48
N ARG A 66 -23.04 -10.01 7.64
CA ARG A 66 -22.89 -9.96 6.17
C ARG A 66 -22.46 -8.57 5.68
N LEU A 67 -22.98 -7.50 6.28
CA LEU A 67 -22.55 -6.14 5.98
C LEU A 67 -21.10 -5.88 6.43
N PHE A 68 -20.69 -6.45 7.56
CA PHE A 68 -19.32 -6.35 8.05
C PHE A 68 -18.32 -7.06 7.12
N GLU A 69 -18.62 -8.29 6.70
CA GLU A 69 -17.81 -9.03 5.73
C GLU A 69 -17.63 -8.25 4.42
N LEU A 70 -18.72 -7.63 3.93
CA LEU A 70 -18.66 -6.80 2.72
C LEU A 70 -17.79 -5.55 2.91
N ALA A 71 -17.80 -4.95 4.10
CA ALA A 71 -16.95 -3.80 4.42
C ALA A 71 -15.45 -4.16 4.50
N GLU A 72 -15.11 -5.39 4.90
CA GLU A 72 -13.73 -5.87 4.97
C GLU A 72 -13.14 -6.20 3.59
N THR A 73 -13.94 -6.72 2.65
CA THR A 73 -13.47 -7.07 1.29
C THR A 73 -12.86 -5.91 0.50
N GLY A 74 -13.09 -4.65 0.89
CA GLY A 74 -12.52 -3.46 0.27
C GLY A 74 -11.18 -2.99 0.79
N ARG A 75 -10.68 -3.57 1.89
CA ARG A 75 -9.40 -3.22 2.51
C ARG A 75 -8.31 -4.22 2.13
N TYR A 76 -8.15 -4.48 0.84
CA TYR A 76 -6.99 -5.24 0.35
C TYR A 76 -5.82 -4.29 0.08
N ASP A 77 -5.31 -3.66 1.14
CA ASP A 77 -4.07 -2.89 1.09
C ASP A 77 -3.09 -3.56 2.06
N GLY A 78 -2.37 -4.57 1.55
CA GLY A 78 -1.38 -5.36 2.29
C GLY A 78 -2.00 -6.52 3.09
N GLY A 79 -1.69 -7.76 2.68
CA GLY A 79 -2.07 -8.94 3.47
C GLY A 79 -1.53 -8.87 4.91
N PHE A 80 -2.17 -9.60 5.82
CA PHE A 80 -1.74 -9.68 7.22
C PHE A 80 -0.29 -10.20 7.30
N GLU A 81 0.65 -9.34 7.71
CA GLU A 81 1.95 -9.79 8.18
C GLU A 81 1.77 -10.38 9.58
N SER A 82 2.27 -11.58 9.83
CA SER A 82 2.15 -12.17 11.17
C SER A 82 2.97 -11.36 12.17
N PHE A 83 2.48 -11.21 13.41
CA PHE A 83 3.20 -10.48 14.45
C PHE A 83 4.62 -11.03 14.67
N ASN A 84 4.80 -12.34 14.55
CA ASN A 84 6.11 -12.98 14.66
C ASN A 84 7.05 -12.57 13.52
N ASP A 85 6.54 -12.47 12.29
CA ASP A 85 7.33 -12.03 11.14
C ASP A 85 7.73 -10.56 11.28
N ALA A 86 6.80 -9.70 11.70
CA ALA A 86 7.07 -8.28 11.94
C ALA A 86 8.12 -8.06 13.04
N VAL A 87 8.03 -8.80 14.16
CA VAL A 87 9.01 -8.73 15.25
C VAL A 87 10.39 -9.22 14.80
N LYS A 88 10.43 -10.32 14.03
CA LYS A 88 11.68 -10.84 13.49
C LYS A 88 12.36 -9.81 12.57
N THR A 89 11.61 -9.21 11.65
CA THR A 89 12.10 -8.14 10.77
C THR A 89 12.67 -6.96 11.57
N ALA A 90 11.97 -6.51 12.62
CA ALA A 90 12.43 -5.42 13.47
C ALA A 90 13.74 -5.73 14.22
N VAL A 91 13.88 -6.95 14.74
CA VAL A 91 15.11 -7.41 15.43
C VAL A 91 16.27 -7.51 14.44
N ASP A 92 16.03 -8.04 13.25
CA ASP A 92 17.06 -8.16 12.20
C ASP A 92 17.54 -6.77 11.74
N MET A 93 16.63 -5.80 11.60
CA MET A 93 16.98 -4.41 11.31
C MET A 93 17.82 -3.76 12.42
N ALA A 94 17.47 -4.00 13.69
CA ALA A 94 18.21 -3.47 14.83
C ALA A 94 19.63 -4.05 14.93
N ASN A 95 19.78 -5.37 14.69
CA ASN A 95 21.08 -6.03 14.66
C ASN A 95 21.96 -5.52 13.51
N ALA A 96 21.39 -5.36 12.31
CA ALA A 96 22.11 -4.79 11.17
C ALA A 96 22.56 -3.33 11.42
N ALA A 97 21.76 -2.54 12.15
CA ALA A 97 22.14 -1.20 12.57
C ALA A 97 23.26 -1.20 13.62
N TYR A 98 23.25 -2.16 14.56
CA TYR A 98 24.26 -2.29 15.61
C TYR A 98 25.62 -2.78 15.07
N MET A 99 25.63 -3.69 14.08
CA MET A 99 26.85 -4.27 13.53
C MET A 99 27.60 -3.38 12.51
N ARG A 100 27.07 -2.20 12.17
CA ARG A 100 27.79 -1.25 11.31
C ARG A 100 28.84 -0.48 12.11
N ASP A 101 30.12 -0.77 11.85
CA ASP A 101 31.30 -0.12 12.45
C ASP A 101 31.42 1.39 12.16
N GLY A 102 30.60 1.93 11.26
CA GLY A 102 30.42 3.37 11.07
C GLY A 102 29.18 3.81 11.82
N HIS A 103 29.29 4.83 12.67
CA HIS A 103 28.20 5.47 13.42
C HIS A 103 27.03 6.06 12.58
N LEU A 104 26.88 5.62 11.33
CA LEU A 104 25.85 6.02 10.38
C LEU A 104 25.08 4.78 9.90
N SER A 105 23.77 4.76 10.14
CA SER A 105 22.88 3.67 9.71
C SER A 105 22.58 3.75 8.20
N GLY A 106 22.67 4.95 7.61
CA GLY A 106 22.33 5.22 6.21
C GLY A 106 23.52 5.74 5.39
N ILE A 107 23.23 6.15 4.15
CA ILE A 107 24.21 6.72 3.22
C ILE A 107 24.63 8.11 3.72
N SER A 108 25.94 8.38 3.84
CA SER A 108 26.45 9.69 4.24
C SER A 108 26.16 10.75 3.16
N THR A 109 25.69 11.93 3.59
CA THR A 109 25.51 13.09 2.70
C THR A 109 26.82 13.84 2.42
N GLY A 110 27.89 13.50 3.13
CA GLY A 110 29.15 14.26 3.18
C GLY A 110 29.10 15.49 4.10
N LEU A 111 27.93 15.85 4.64
CA LEU A 111 27.74 16.95 5.57
C LEU A 111 27.70 16.42 7.00
N ARG A 112 28.84 16.44 7.70
CA ARG A 112 29.04 15.83 9.03
C ARG A 112 27.95 16.16 10.06
N ASP A 113 27.53 17.42 10.13
CA ASP A 113 26.52 17.85 11.10
C ASP A 113 25.11 17.38 10.74
N LEU A 114 24.81 17.29 9.44
CA LEU A 114 23.55 16.76 8.94
C LEU A 114 23.47 15.25 9.14
N ASP A 115 24.56 14.55 8.82
CA ASP A 115 24.70 13.11 9.01
C ASP A 115 24.60 12.72 10.49
N ARG A 116 25.20 13.49 11.40
CA ARG A 116 25.07 13.25 12.85
C ARG A 116 23.63 13.39 13.34
N ARG A 117 22.84 14.28 12.74
CA ARG A 117 21.45 14.53 13.14
C ARG A 117 20.47 13.52 12.53
N MET A 118 20.70 13.09 11.29
CA MET A 118 19.78 12.21 10.56
C MET A 118 20.22 10.74 10.56
N GLY A 119 21.47 10.44 10.94
CA GLY A 119 22.02 9.08 10.83
C GLY A 119 22.26 8.64 9.38
N GLY A 120 22.40 9.60 8.46
CA GLY A 120 22.51 9.39 7.01
C GLY A 120 21.15 9.21 6.32
N LEU A 121 21.17 9.08 4.99
CA LEU A 121 19.99 8.86 4.16
C LEU A 121 19.57 7.38 4.21
N GLN A 122 18.35 7.08 4.67
CA GLN A 122 17.83 5.71 4.70
C GLN A 122 17.07 5.35 3.41
N PRO A 123 17.06 4.07 2.98
CA PRO A 123 16.36 3.64 1.76
C PRO A 123 14.85 3.91 1.72
N SER A 124 14.19 4.07 2.86
CA SER A 124 12.75 4.26 2.98
C SER A 124 12.33 5.72 3.22
N ASP A 125 13.27 6.65 3.31
CA ASP A 125 12.97 8.04 3.65
C ASP A 125 12.54 8.86 2.41
N LEU A 126 11.46 9.63 2.54
CA LEU A 126 11.16 10.73 1.62
C LEU A 126 11.70 12.05 2.21
N ILE A 127 12.78 12.57 1.62
CA ILE A 127 13.42 13.81 2.08
C ILE A 127 12.99 14.98 1.19
N VAL A 128 12.33 15.97 1.80
CA VAL A 128 11.85 17.17 1.10
C VAL A 128 12.74 18.36 1.41
N LEU A 129 13.40 18.91 0.38
CA LEU A 129 14.21 20.13 0.49
C LEU A 129 13.40 21.36 0.07
N ALA A 130 12.91 22.13 1.05
CA ALA A 130 12.10 23.31 0.82
C ALA A 130 12.86 24.63 1.11
N GLY A 131 12.48 25.71 0.43
CA GLY A 131 13.13 27.02 0.52
C GLY A 131 12.78 27.92 -0.66
N ARG A 132 12.95 29.24 -0.52
CA ARG A 132 12.63 30.22 -1.58
C ARG A 132 13.50 30.06 -2.84
N PRO A 133 13.09 30.57 -4.01
CA PRO A 133 13.96 30.67 -5.19
C PRO A 133 15.29 31.36 -4.82
N GLY A 134 16.41 30.84 -5.34
CA GLY A 134 17.76 31.37 -5.05
C GLY A 134 18.40 30.94 -3.73
N MET A 135 17.70 30.22 -2.84
CA MET A 135 18.24 29.78 -1.53
C MET A 135 19.17 28.55 -1.61
N GLY A 136 19.68 28.19 -2.80
CA GLY A 136 20.69 27.13 -2.95
C GLY A 136 20.20 25.67 -2.84
N LYS A 137 18.90 25.40 -2.94
CA LYS A 137 18.35 24.01 -2.86
C LYS A 137 18.98 23.06 -3.89
N THR A 138 19.08 23.51 -5.14
CA THR A 138 19.71 22.74 -6.21
C THR A 138 21.17 22.48 -5.90
N SER A 139 21.92 23.50 -5.48
CA SER A 139 23.32 23.38 -5.12
C SER A 139 23.54 22.40 -3.96
N LEU A 140 22.68 22.42 -2.93
CA LEU A 140 22.75 21.48 -1.82
C LEU A 140 22.49 20.04 -2.28
N ALA A 141 21.42 19.82 -3.07
CA ALA A 141 21.10 18.50 -3.60
C ALA A 141 22.22 17.93 -4.47
N THR A 142 22.79 18.75 -5.36
CA THR A 142 23.91 18.34 -6.22
C THR A 142 25.17 18.04 -5.44
N ASN A 143 25.50 18.81 -4.39
CA ASN A 143 26.66 18.53 -3.54
C ASN A 143 26.51 17.22 -2.77
N ILE A 144 25.31 16.93 -2.24
CA ILE A 144 25.02 15.65 -1.59
C ILE A 144 25.22 14.50 -2.59
N ALA A 145 24.67 14.61 -3.79
CA ALA A 145 24.83 13.59 -4.83
C ALA A 145 26.29 13.39 -5.23
N PHE A 146 27.07 14.48 -5.37
CA PHE A 146 28.49 14.43 -5.69
C PHE A 146 29.29 13.71 -4.59
N ASN A 147 29.10 14.07 -3.33
CA ASN A 147 29.80 13.42 -2.20
C ASN A 147 29.48 11.92 -2.13
N ILE A 148 28.22 11.54 -2.37
CA ILE A 148 27.82 10.12 -2.40
C ILE A 148 28.53 9.39 -3.54
N ALA A 149 28.59 9.98 -4.74
CA ALA A 149 29.26 9.39 -5.88
C ALA A 149 30.79 9.29 -5.70
N GLU A 150 31.41 10.29 -5.06
CA GLU A 150 32.84 10.30 -4.76
C GLU A 150 33.21 9.25 -3.70
N ALA A 151 32.39 9.08 -2.67
CA ALA A 151 32.58 8.08 -1.64
C ALA A 151 32.21 6.64 -2.08
N TYR A 152 31.60 6.49 -3.25
CA TYR A 152 31.17 5.20 -3.76
C TYR A 152 32.37 4.36 -4.20
N VAL A 153 32.64 3.28 -3.46
CA VAL A 153 33.57 2.23 -3.88
C VAL A 153 32.76 1.17 -4.63
N PRO A 154 33.02 0.91 -5.92
CA PRO A 154 32.33 -0.14 -6.63
C PRO A 154 32.62 -1.49 -5.98
N ALA A 155 31.58 -2.27 -5.71
CA ALA A 155 31.74 -3.65 -5.24
C ALA A 155 32.49 -4.45 -6.32
N GLN A 156 33.64 -5.01 -5.97
CA GLN A 156 34.35 -6.02 -6.76
C GLN A 156 33.69 -7.38 -6.59
#